data_AF-A0A6N9C032-F1
#
_entry.id   AF-A0A6N9C032-F1
#
_cell.length_a   1.000
_cell.length_b   1.000
_cell.length_c   1.000
_cell.angle_alpha   90.00
_cell.angle_beta   90.00
_cell.angle_gamma   90.00
#
_symmetry.space_group_name_H-M   'P 1'
#
loop_
_entity.id
_entity.type
_entity.pdbx_description
1 polymer ?
#
loop_
_entity_poly.entity_id
_entity_poly.type
_entity_poly.pdbx_seq_one_letter_code
_entity_poly.pdbx_strand_id
1 'polypeptide(L)'
;MIRTALVLPILAVAAHAGQPLDVMDVFELEYATDAQVSPNGEQVVYVRHFNDVMTDRRYQNLWMVDADGSNHRPLNTGKHTANSPRWSPDGRRLAYRSDENGSMQLHVRWMDTGDTAAVTSHAMPPGNFAWSPDGNRIAFSRLVPEPALVIGEMPPAPKYTDMLAFRFDQVGDVPPGYMHLFVVAADGGTPRQVTRGERQFGAGSFAWAPEGESLIVAADLTEGAEIYSVGNPDVYEIALADGSPHRLFVREGPVVACSLAPHVRYSA
;
A
#
# COMPACT_ATOMS: atom_id res chain seq x y z
N MET A 1 83.19 10.87 4.99
CA MET A 1 82.05 10.01 4.60
C MET A 1 80.78 10.67 5.10
N ILE A 2 80.03 11.34 4.22
CA ILE A 2 78.76 12.01 4.56
C ILE A 2 77.65 11.05 4.15
N ARG A 3 76.89 10.52 5.11
CA ARG A 3 75.67 9.75 4.84
C ARG A 3 74.47 10.64 5.09
N THR A 4 73.87 11.06 3.99
CA THR A 4 72.64 11.84 3.88
C THR A 4 71.46 11.01 4.40
N ALA A 5 70.75 11.50 5.41
CA ALA A 5 69.50 10.89 5.88
C ALA A 5 68.34 11.41 5.03
N LEU A 6 67.65 10.51 4.34
CA LEU A 6 66.42 10.79 3.59
C LEU A 6 65.23 10.75 4.56
N VAL A 7 64.59 11.90 4.80
CA VAL A 7 63.34 11.98 5.56
C VAL A 7 62.19 11.95 4.56
N LEU A 8 61.40 10.86 4.53
CA LEU A 8 60.13 10.83 3.82
C LEU A 8 59.08 11.61 4.64
N PRO A 9 58.31 12.53 4.02
CA PRO A 9 57.16 13.11 4.69
C PRO A 9 56.01 12.10 4.68
N ILE A 10 55.51 11.75 5.87
CA ILE A 10 54.23 11.06 6.03
C ILE A 10 53.15 12.13 5.79
N LEU A 11 52.45 12.04 4.65
CA LEU A 11 51.20 12.78 4.45
C LEU A 11 50.15 12.18 5.39
N ALA A 12 49.86 12.86 6.49
CA ALA A 12 48.69 12.58 7.30
C ALA A 12 47.44 12.97 6.49
N VAL A 13 46.71 11.97 6.00
CA VAL A 13 45.33 12.18 5.57
C VAL A 13 44.56 12.53 6.83
N ALA A 14 44.17 13.79 6.97
CA ALA A 14 43.22 14.19 7.99
C ALA A 14 41.91 13.44 7.67
N ALA A 15 41.56 12.47 8.53
CA ALA A 15 40.23 11.91 8.51
C ALA A 15 39.26 13.07 8.74
N HIS A 16 38.40 13.33 7.76
CA HIS A 16 37.24 14.19 7.97
C HIS A 16 36.35 13.44 8.95
N ALA A 17 36.51 13.71 10.24
CA ALA A 17 35.49 13.37 11.21
C ALA A 17 34.28 14.23 10.84
N GLY A 18 33.36 13.65 10.06
CA GLY A 18 32.09 14.31 9.74
C GLY A 18 31.44 14.79 11.03
N GLN A 19 30.73 15.92 10.96
CA GLN A 19 29.95 16.40 12.10
C GLN A 19 29.05 15.25 12.59
N PRO A 20 29.00 14.98 13.91
CA PRO A 20 28.05 14.01 14.44
C PRO A 20 26.62 14.49 14.17
N LEU A 21 25.71 13.54 13.95
CA LEU A 21 24.29 13.86 13.74
C LEU A 21 23.73 14.59 14.96
N ASP A 22 23.09 15.72 14.75
CA ASP A 22 22.25 16.40 15.73
C ASP A 22 20.83 15.79 15.75
N VAL A 23 20.10 15.98 16.84
CA VAL A 23 18.70 15.53 16.92
C VAL A 23 17.86 16.19 15.83
N MET A 24 18.15 17.44 15.49
CA MET A 24 17.41 18.18 14.46
C MET A 24 17.65 17.67 13.05
N ASP A 25 18.74 16.94 12.80
CA ASP A 25 19.01 16.34 11.49
C ASP A 25 17.93 15.32 11.10
N VAL A 26 17.16 14.80 12.07
CA VAL A 26 15.99 13.94 11.79
C VAL A 26 15.00 14.60 10.83
N PHE A 27 14.89 15.94 10.87
CA PHE A 27 13.98 16.67 9.99
C PHE A 27 14.54 16.85 8.57
N GLU A 28 15.85 16.71 8.40
CA GLU A 28 16.53 16.73 7.10
C GLU A 28 16.62 15.33 6.47
N LEU A 29 16.39 14.27 7.26
CA LEU A 29 16.41 12.90 6.76
C LEU A 29 15.26 12.62 5.80
N GLU A 30 15.63 12.14 4.62
CA GLU A 30 14.71 11.64 3.61
C GLU A 30 15.14 10.25 3.15
N TYR A 31 14.16 9.40 2.85
CA TYR A 31 14.42 8.04 2.40
C TYR A 31 13.36 7.57 1.42
N ALA A 32 13.73 6.60 0.59
CA ALA A 32 12.89 6.04 -0.46
C ALA A 32 12.31 4.67 -0.04
N THR A 33 11.06 4.40 -0.42
CA THR A 33 10.41 3.09 -0.25
C THR A 33 9.52 2.77 -1.46
N ASP A 34 9.09 1.51 -1.58
CA ASP A 34 8.11 1.05 -2.58
C ASP A 34 8.43 1.51 -4.01
N ALA A 35 9.64 1.19 -4.46
CA ALA A 35 10.08 1.46 -5.83
C ALA A 35 9.41 0.51 -6.82
N GLN A 36 8.93 1.07 -7.93
CA GLN A 36 8.10 0.42 -8.93
C GLN A 36 8.60 0.75 -10.33
N VAL A 37 9.08 -0.27 -11.02
CA VAL A 37 9.52 -0.15 -12.41
C VAL A 37 8.29 -0.13 -13.32
N SER A 38 8.29 0.82 -14.26
CA SER A 38 7.29 0.90 -15.34
C SER A 38 7.29 -0.37 -16.20
N PRO A 39 6.16 -0.74 -16.84
CA PRO A 39 6.08 -1.97 -17.64
C PRO A 39 7.08 -2.05 -18.80
N ASN A 40 7.50 -0.91 -19.36
CA ASN A 40 8.52 -0.85 -20.41
C ASN A 40 9.97 -0.83 -19.86
N GLY A 41 10.15 -0.73 -18.54
CA GLY A 41 11.47 -0.73 -17.90
C GLY A 41 12.20 0.61 -17.91
N GLU A 42 11.62 1.67 -18.46
CA GLU A 42 12.32 2.94 -18.71
C GLU A 42 12.29 3.89 -17.52
N GLN A 43 11.28 3.76 -16.66
CA GLN A 43 11.02 4.65 -15.53
C GLN A 43 10.84 3.88 -14.23
N VAL A 44 11.28 4.49 -13.13
CA VAL A 44 11.05 4.00 -11.76
C VAL A 44 10.32 5.07 -10.98
N VAL A 45 9.17 4.70 -10.41
CA VAL A 45 8.43 5.53 -9.45
C VAL A 45 8.66 5.00 -8.05
N TYR A 46 8.81 5.87 -7.07
CA TYR A 46 9.00 5.47 -5.67
C TYR A 46 8.39 6.50 -4.72
N VAL A 47 8.23 6.10 -3.46
CA VAL A 47 7.77 6.97 -2.37
C VAL A 47 8.97 7.58 -1.68
N ARG A 48 9.04 8.91 -1.60
CA ARG A 48 10.04 9.68 -0.85
C ARG A 48 9.40 10.21 0.43
N HIS A 49 9.97 9.85 1.56
CA HIS A 49 9.55 10.32 2.89
C HIS A 49 10.36 11.55 3.27
N PHE A 50 9.70 12.53 3.88
CA PHE A 50 10.36 13.73 4.42
C PHE A 50 9.62 14.19 5.68
N ASN A 51 10.29 14.93 6.55
CA ASN A 51 9.74 15.36 7.83
C ASN A 51 9.57 16.89 7.85
N ASP A 52 8.55 17.37 8.56
CA ASP A 52 8.27 18.80 8.73
C ASP A 52 8.43 19.20 10.18
N VAL A 53 9.47 20.00 10.45
CA VAL A 53 9.81 20.48 11.78
C VAL A 53 8.68 21.27 12.45
N MET A 54 7.87 22.00 11.66
CA MET A 54 6.83 22.87 12.20
C MET A 54 5.62 22.12 12.73
N THR A 55 5.33 20.93 12.17
CA THR A 55 4.17 20.13 12.56
C THR A 55 4.53 18.84 13.27
N ASP A 56 5.84 18.53 13.38
CA ASP A 56 6.36 17.26 13.90
C ASP A 56 5.70 16.06 13.20
N ARG A 57 5.63 16.13 11.86
CA ARG A 57 4.98 15.12 11.01
C ARG A 57 5.89 14.67 9.88
N ARG A 58 5.73 13.41 9.51
CA ARG A 58 6.28 12.82 8.29
C ARG A 58 5.25 12.86 7.17
N TYR A 59 5.69 13.22 5.98
CA TYR A 59 4.91 13.25 4.75
C TYR A 59 5.55 12.33 3.71
N GLN A 60 4.78 11.98 2.68
CA GLN A 60 5.17 11.04 1.63
C GLN A 60 4.77 11.59 0.27
N ASN A 61 5.73 11.76 -0.63
CA ASN A 61 5.46 12.17 -2.00
C ASN A 61 5.99 11.12 -2.99
N LEU A 62 5.38 11.05 -4.17
CA LEU A 62 5.81 10.22 -5.26
C LEU A 62 6.87 10.93 -6.09
N TRP A 63 7.94 10.22 -6.38
CA TRP A 63 9.04 10.68 -7.23
C TRP A 63 9.25 9.70 -8.36
N MET A 64 9.79 10.21 -9.47
CA MET A 64 10.12 9.43 -10.63
C MET A 64 11.55 9.71 -11.07
N VAL A 65 12.22 8.69 -11.59
CA VAL A 65 13.55 8.75 -12.19
C VAL A 65 13.56 7.80 -13.37
N ASP A 66 14.30 8.15 -14.42
CA ASP A 66 14.51 7.23 -15.53
C ASP A 66 15.50 6.13 -15.12
N ALA A 67 15.45 4.98 -15.79
CA ALA A 67 16.26 3.82 -15.45
C ALA A 67 17.77 4.07 -15.56
N ASP A 68 18.19 5.08 -16.33
CA ASP A 68 19.58 5.53 -16.45
C ASP A 68 20.00 6.53 -15.35
N GLY A 69 19.08 6.90 -14.45
CA GLY A 69 19.29 7.86 -13.37
C GLY A 69 19.00 9.32 -13.75
N SER A 70 18.63 9.59 -15.00
CA SER A 70 18.25 10.93 -15.46
C SER A 70 16.80 11.28 -15.11
N ASN A 71 16.41 12.54 -15.37
CA ASN A 71 15.04 13.03 -15.20
C ASN A 71 14.41 12.80 -13.81
N HIS A 72 15.23 12.78 -12.75
CA HIS A 72 14.78 12.66 -11.37
C HIS A 72 13.92 13.86 -10.97
N ARG A 73 12.61 13.64 -10.74
CA ARG A 73 11.64 14.69 -10.46
C ARG A 73 10.48 14.23 -9.58
N PRO A 74 9.82 15.13 -8.84
CA PRO A 74 8.58 14.80 -8.13
C PRO A 74 7.42 14.59 -9.12
N LEU A 75 6.51 13.66 -8.81
CA LEU A 75 5.22 13.51 -9.51
C LEU A 75 4.11 14.30 -8.81
N ASN A 76 4.21 14.47 -7.50
CA ASN A 76 3.36 15.34 -6.70
C ASN A 76 4.18 16.01 -5.60
N THR A 77 3.60 17.04 -5.00
CA THR A 77 4.24 17.85 -3.96
C THR A 77 3.19 18.29 -2.94
N GLY A 78 3.61 18.57 -1.71
CA GLY A 78 2.73 19.09 -0.67
C GLY A 78 2.93 18.36 0.65
N LYS A 79 2.23 18.85 1.69
CA LYS A 79 2.21 18.26 3.04
C LYS A 79 1.04 17.28 3.18
N HIS A 80 1.09 16.23 2.38
CA HIS A 80 0.14 15.12 2.38
C HIS A 80 0.90 13.79 2.26
N THR A 81 0.17 12.69 2.40
CA THR A 81 0.66 11.35 2.11
C THR A 81 0.22 10.95 0.71
N ALA A 82 1.17 10.50 -0.10
CA ALA A 82 0.94 9.78 -1.35
C ALA A 82 1.84 8.55 -1.39
N ASN A 83 1.25 7.36 -1.48
CA ASN A 83 1.97 6.10 -1.36
C ASN A 83 1.37 4.95 -2.17
N SER A 84 2.03 3.81 -2.10
CA SER A 84 1.63 2.57 -2.78
C SER A 84 1.45 2.74 -4.30
N PRO A 85 2.39 3.37 -5.03
CA PRO A 85 2.24 3.57 -6.47
C PRO A 85 2.15 2.23 -7.22
N ARG A 86 1.28 2.08 -8.20
CA ARG A 86 1.17 0.89 -9.06
C ARG A 86 0.88 1.33 -10.49
N TRP A 87 1.74 0.92 -11.42
CA TRP A 87 1.56 1.16 -12.84
C TRP A 87 0.37 0.38 -13.39
N SER A 88 -0.38 1.00 -14.31
CA SER A 88 -1.30 0.25 -15.17
C SER A 88 -0.51 -0.73 -16.05
N PRO A 89 -1.12 -1.84 -16.50
CA PRO A 89 -0.42 -2.84 -17.32
C PRO A 89 0.20 -2.28 -18.60
N ASP A 90 -0.41 -1.22 -19.17
CA ASP A 90 0.07 -0.52 -20.36
C ASP A 90 1.11 0.60 -20.06
N GLY A 91 1.37 0.87 -18.78
CA GLY A 91 2.31 1.91 -18.34
C GLY A 91 1.82 3.35 -18.54
N ARG A 92 0.58 3.57 -18.98
CA ARG A 92 0.07 4.93 -19.29
C ARG A 92 -0.49 5.66 -18.07
N ARG A 93 -0.83 4.92 -17.03
CA ARG A 93 -1.44 5.43 -15.80
C ARG A 93 -0.71 4.92 -14.56
N LEU A 94 -0.78 5.71 -13.50
CA LEU A 94 -0.27 5.36 -12.18
C LEU A 94 -1.38 5.48 -11.16
N ALA A 95 -1.73 4.38 -10.49
CA ALA A 95 -2.64 4.40 -9.36
C ALA A 95 -1.86 4.48 -8.05
N TYR A 96 -2.35 5.22 -7.07
CA TYR A 96 -1.72 5.40 -5.77
C TYR A 96 -2.74 5.82 -4.73
N ARG A 97 -2.43 5.70 -3.45
CA ARG A 97 -3.29 6.24 -2.39
C ARG A 97 -2.79 7.62 -1.98
N SER A 98 -3.71 8.56 -1.76
CA SER A 98 -3.36 9.86 -1.22
C SER A 98 -4.43 10.45 -0.33
N ASP A 99 -4.00 11.21 0.69
CA ASP A 99 -4.87 11.99 1.58
C ASP A 99 -4.90 13.49 1.26
N GLU A 100 -4.44 13.90 0.06
CA GLU A 100 -4.40 15.29 -0.40
C GLU A 100 -5.77 16.00 -0.29
N ASN A 101 -6.87 15.25 -0.43
CA ASN A 101 -8.25 15.74 -0.30
C ASN A 101 -8.84 15.55 1.11
N GLY A 102 -8.01 15.43 2.14
CA GLY A 102 -8.39 15.37 3.56
C GLY A 102 -8.69 13.99 4.11
N SER A 103 -8.84 12.97 3.26
CA SER A 103 -8.91 11.56 3.67
C SER A 103 -8.21 10.69 2.63
N MET A 104 -7.66 9.56 3.06
CA MET A 104 -6.97 8.64 2.15
C MET A 104 -7.94 8.07 1.12
N GLN A 105 -7.67 8.33 -0.16
CA GLN A 105 -8.43 7.84 -1.30
C GLN A 105 -7.50 7.21 -2.33
N LEU A 106 -8.06 6.44 -3.26
CA LEU A 106 -7.35 5.93 -4.42
C LEU A 106 -7.38 6.99 -5.54
N HIS A 107 -6.21 7.33 -6.05
CA HIS A 107 -6.01 8.28 -7.14
C HIS A 107 -5.44 7.56 -8.36
N VAL A 108 -5.77 8.07 -9.54
CA VAL A 108 -5.18 7.67 -10.81
C VAL A 108 -4.60 8.90 -11.49
N ARG A 109 -3.33 8.82 -11.91
CA ARG A 109 -2.61 9.84 -12.65
C ARG A 109 -2.35 9.38 -14.08
N TRP A 110 -2.66 10.24 -15.04
CA TRP A 110 -2.32 10.05 -16.45
C TRP A 110 -0.92 10.56 -16.70
N MET A 111 -0.04 9.70 -17.24
CA MET A 111 1.40 10.00 -17.30
C MET A 111 1.78 10.86 -18.51
N ASP A 112 0.92 10.95 -19.52
CA ASP A 112 1.08 11.81 -20.69
C ASP A 112 0.74 13.28 -20.39
N THR A 113 -0.37 13.53 -19.68
CA THR A 113 -0.80 14.90 -19.35
C THR A 113 -0.34 15.36 -17.96
N GLY A 114 -0.14 14.42 -17.03
CA GLY A 114 0.09 14.72 -15.62
C GLY A 114 -1.20 15.04 -14.85
N ASP A 115 -2.38 14.83 -15.44
CA ASP A 115 -3.65 14.98 -14.75
C ASP A 115 -3.84 13.87 -13.71
N THR A 116 -4.53 14.19 -12.62
CA THR A 116 -4.84 13.25 -11.53
C THR A 116 -6.33 13.34 -11.17
N ALA A 117 -6.97 12.20 -10.94
CA ALA A 117 -8.32 12.14 -10.37
C ALA A 117 -8.39 11.15 -9.20
N ALA A 118 -9.18 11.48 -8.17
CA ALA A 118 -9.58 10.51 -7.16
C ALA A 118 -10.68 9.61 -7.75
N VAL A 119 -10.47 8.30 -7.70
CA VAL A 119 -11.43 7.29 -8.21
C VAL A 119 -12.27 6.67 -7.09
N THR A 120 -12.00 7.03 -5.83
CA THR A 120 -12.82 6.72 -4.66
C THR A 120 -13.18 8.01 -3.92
N SER A 121 -14.36 8.03 -3.28
CA SER A 121 -14.88 9.19 -2.55
C SER A 121 -15.59 8.83 -1.24
N HIS A 122 -15.20 7.72 -0.60
CA HIS A 122 -15.96 7.14 0.51
C HIS A 122 -15.42 7.54 1.88
N ALA A 123 -16.29 7.46 2.89
CA ALA A 123 -15.97 7.75 4.29
C ALA A 123 -14.88 6.84 4.89
N MET A 124 -14.74 5.61 4.38
CA MET A 124 -13.71 4.67 4.83
C MET A 124 -12.61 4.56 3.77
N PRO A 125 -11.33 4.69 4.16
CA PRO A 125 -10.22 4.68 3.22
C PRO A 125 -10.05 3.32 2.52
N PRO A 126 -9.56 3.30 1.28
CA PRO A 126 -9.23 2.06 0.60
C PRO A 126 -7.98 1.41 1.20
N GLY A 127 -8.01 0.10 1.32
CA GLY A 127 -6.90 -0.75 1.73
C GLY A 127 -5.94 -1.05 0.58
N ASN A 128 -5.61 -2.32 0.38
CA ASN A 128 -4.78 -2.78 -0.74
C ASN A 128 -5.55 -2.63 -2.06
N PHE A 129 -4.85 -2.44 -3.17
CA PHE A 129 -5.46 -2.33 -4.49
C PHE A 129 -4.59 -2.95 -5.60
N ALA A 130 -5.23 -3.30 -6.73
CA ALA A 130 -4.58 -3.89 -7.90
C ALA A 130 -5.32 -3.55 -9.20
N TRP A 131 -4.57 -3.29 -10.27
CA TRP A 131 -5.10 -3.10 -11.63
C TRP A 131 -5.61 -4.41 -12.21
N SER A 132 -6.71 -4.34 -12.96
CA SER A 132 -7.14 -5.44 -13.82
C SER A 132 -6.13 -5.65 -14.96
N PRO A 133 -6.04 -6.86 -15.54
CA PRO A 133 -5.07 -7.15 -16.60
C PRO A 133 -5.24 -6.28 -17.85
N ASP A 134 -6.47 -5.86 -18.14
CA ASP A 134 -6.80 -4.93 -19.23
C ASP A 134 -6.57 -3.45 -18.87
N GLY A 135 -6.24 -3.15 -17.62
CA GLY A 135 -6.03 -1.80 -17.11
C GLY A 135 -7.30 -0.96 -16.95
N ASN A 136 -8.50 -1.46 -17.23
CA ASN A 136 -9.71 -0.63 -17.21
C ASN A 136 -10.37 -0.53 -15.84
N ARG A 137 -9.95 -1.36 -14.89
CA ARG A 137 -10.54 -1.45 -13.55
C ARG A 137 -9.46 -1.55 -12.49
N ILE A 138 -9.83 -1.14 -11.28
CA ILE A 138 -9.01 -1.32 -10.08
C ILE A 138 -9.85 -2.05 -9.05
N ALA A 139 -9.34 -3.16 -8.54
CA ALA A 139 -9.87 -3.83 -7.37
C ALA A 139 -9.20 -3.25 -6.13
N PHE A 140 -9.96 -3.03 -5.06
CA PHE A 140 -9.45 -2.54 -3.79
C PHE A 140 -10.18 -3.20 -2.62
N SER A 141 -9.52 -3.36 -1.48
CA SER A 141 -10.16 -3.78 -0.24
C SER A 141 -10.66 -2.59 0.56
N ARG A 142 -11.75 -2.76 1.30
CA ARG A 142 -12.29 -1.72 2.19
C ARG A 142 -13.06 -2.37 3.33
N LEU A 143 -12.94 -1.80 4.53
CA LEU A 143 -13.78 -2.19 5.65
C LEU A 143 -15.23 -1.77 5.37
N VAL A 144 -16.15 -2.72 5.53
CA VAL A 144 -17.58 -2.45 5.64
C VAL A 144 -17.92 -2.54 7.13
N PRO A 145 -18.26 -1.42 7.77
CA PRO A 145 -18.56 -1.40 9.19
C PRO A 145 -19.78 -2.27 9.52
N GLU A 146 -19.72 -2.94 10.66
CA GLU A 146 -20.91 -3.47 11.30
C GLU A 146 -21.37 -2.56 12.44
N PRO A 147 -22.68 -2.53 12.73
CA PRO A 147 -23.17 -1.84 13.92
C PRO A 147 -22.46 -2.42 15.15
N ALA A 148 -21.81 -1.56 15.92
CA ALA A 148 -21.27 -1.97 17.21
C ALA A 148 -22.42 -2.51 18.09
N LEU A 149 -22.17 -3.59 18.84
CA LEU A 149 -23.17 -4.09 19.77
C LEU A 149 -23.46 -3.02 20.83
N VAL A 150 -24.73 -2.59 20.90
CA VAL A 150 -25.20 -1.65 21.92
C VAL A 150 -25.97 -2.44 22.98
N ILE A 151 -25.35 -2.67 24.15
CA ILE A 151 -26.04 -3.23 25.31
C ILE A 151 -26.50 -2.07 26.21
N GLY A 152 -27.68 -1.53 25.92
CA GLY A 152 -28.42 -0.58 26.78
C GLY A 152 -27.93 0.89 26.77
N GLU A 153 -28.76 1.79 27.31
CA GLU A 153 -28.42 3.20 27.55
C GLU A 153 -27.75 3.36 28.93
N MET A 154 -26.47 3.71 28.96
CA MET A 154 -25.71 4.00 30.19
C MET A 154 -24.82 5.25 30.01
N PRO A 155 -24.52 6.00 31.10
CA PRO A 155 -23.72 7.23 31.06
C PRO A 155 -22.25 6.93 30.65
N PRO A 156 -21.42 7.94 30.30
CA PRO A 156 -20.47 7.88 29.18
C PRO A 156 -19.81 6.50 29.06
N ALA A 157 -20.26 5.75 28.06
CA ALA A 157 -20.17 4.30 28.03
C ALA A 157 -18.72 3.78 28.12
N PRO A 158 -18.45 2.72 28.91
CA PRO A 158 -17.26 1.91 28.69
C PRO A 158 -17.28 1.40 27.23
N LYS A 159 -16.15 1.48 26.52
CA LYS A 159 -16.01 0.84 25.21
C LYS A 159 -16.04 -0.67 25.42
N TYR A 160 -17.06 -1.32 24.87
CA TYR A 160 -17.23 -2.77 24.87
C TYR A 160 -16.86 -3.34 23.50
N THR A 161 -16.23 -4.51 23.50
CA THR A 161 -15.94 -5.31 22.31
C THR A 161 -15.82 -6.76 22.72
N ASP A 162 -16.33 -7.65 21.88
CA ASP A 162 -16.12 -9.09 21.93
C ASP A 162 -14.97 -9.55 21.02
N MET A 163 -14.35 -8.63 20.26
CA MET A 163 -13.19 -8.91 19.42
C MET A 163 -11.94 -9.20 20.24
N LEU A 164 -11.25 -10.29 19.92
CA LEU A 164 -9.93 -10.59 20.42
C LEU A 164 -8.89 -9.55 19.94
N ALA A 165 -8.93 -9.16 18.67
CA ALA A 165 -8.05 -8.17 18.05
C ALA A 165 -8.69 -6.76 18.02
N PHE A 166 -9.11 -6.26 19.18
CA PHE A 166 -9.80 -4.97 19.31
C PHE A 166 -8.88 -3.74 19.20
N ARG A 167 -7.57 -3.92 19.35
CA ARG A 167 -6.55 -2.88 19.14
C ARG A 167 -5.36 -3.44 18.41
N PHE A 168 -4.83 -2.67 17.47
CA PHE A 168 -3.66 -3.06 16.69
C PHE A 168 -2.65 -1.91 16.63
N ASP A 169 -1.37 -2.24 16.69
CA ASP A 169 -0.30 -1.24 16.64
C ASP A 169 -0.39 -0.42 15.35
N GLN A 170 -0.19 0.89 15.47
CA GLN A 170 -0.36 1.91 14.41
C GLN A 170 -1.79 2.10 13.87
N VAL A 171 -2.74 1.22 14.18
CA VAL A 171 -4.17 1.37 13.83
C VAL A 171 -4.95 2.01 14.98
N GLY A 172 -4.63 1.65 16.23
CA GLY A 172 -5.39 2.06 17.41
C GLY A 172 -6.58 1.14 17.65
N ASP A 173 -7.76 1.71 17.89
CA ASP A 173 -8.99 0.94 18.06
C ASP A 173 -9.43 0.38 16.71
N VAL A 174 -9.64 -0.94 16.64
CA VAL A 174 -10.10 -1.61 15.42
C VAL A 174 -11.61 -1.48 15.32
N PRO A 175 -12.15 -0.81 14.28
CA PRO A 175 -13.59 -0.70 14.11
C PRO A 175 -14.21 -2.07 13.80
N PRO A 176 -15.42 -2.37 14.32
CA PRO A 176 -16.12 -3.60 14.00
C PRO A 176 -16.51 -3.64 12.53
N GLY A 177 -16.43 -4.81 11.92
CA GLY A 177 -16.85 -5.08 10.55
C GLY A 177 -15.90 -5.99 9.79
N TYR A 178 -16.14 -6.08 8.48
CA TYR A 178 -15.45 -7.00 7.61
C TYR A 178 -14.75 -6.27 6.47
N MET A 179 -13.50 -6.66 6.20
CA MET A 179 -12.84 -6.26 4.96
C MET A 179 -13.55 -6.93 3.79
N HIS A 180 -13.90 -6.15 2.77
CA HIS A 180 -14.49 -6.64 1.53
C HIS A 180 -13.75 -6.10 0.32
N LEU A 181 -13.91 -6.82 -0.80
CA LEU A 181 -13.35 -6.45 -2.08
C LEU A 181 -14.35 -5.65 -2.89
N PHE A 182 -13.86 -4.59 -3.52
CA PHE A 182 -14.60 -3.69 -4.39
C PHE A 182 -13.87 -3.58 -5.72
N VAL A 183 -14.61 -3.26 -6.78
CA VAL A 183 -14.05 -2.95 -8.09
C VAL A 183 -14.61 -1.62 -8.57
N VAL A 184 -13.75 -0.74 -9.08
CA VAL A 184 -14.12 0.53 -9.70
C VAL A 184 -13.48 0.65 -11.08
N ALA A 185 -14.09 1.41 -11.98
CA ALA A 185 -13.45 1.77 -13.23
C ALA A 185 -12.24 2.68 -12.98
N ALA A 186 -11.18 2.50 -13.76
CA ALA A 186 -9.93 3.24 -13.61
C ALA A 186 -10.08 4.75 -13.89
N ASP A 187 -11.09 5.14 -14.66
CA ASP A 187 -11.40 6.55 -14.94
C ASP A 187 -12.36 7.16 -13.90
N GLY A 188 -12.67 6.40 -12.83
CA GLY A 188 -13.60 6.79 -11.78
C GLY A 188 -15.02 6.27 -12.01
N GLY A 189 -15.88 6.52 -11.03
CA GLY A 189 -17.27 6.06 -11.01
C GLY A 189 -17.66 5.47 -9.66
N THR A 190 -18.82 4.81 -9.61
CA THR A 190 -19.29 4.16 -8.38
C THR A 190 -18.62 2.79 -8.22
N PRO A 191 -17.85 2.54 -7.15
CA PRO A 191 -17.32 1.22 -6.87
C PRO A 191 -18.43 0.20 -6.61
N ARG A 192 -18.26 -1.00 -7.18
CA ARG A 192 -19.14 -2.14 -6.95
C ARG A 192 -18.51 -3.06 -5.92
N GLN A 193 -19.25 -3.37 -4.85
CA GLN A 193 -18.86 -4.39 -3.90
C GLN A 193 -18.94 -5.79 -4.53
N VAL A 194 -17.86 -6.56 -4.43
CA VAL A 194 -17.75 -7.93 -4.96
C VAL A 194 -18.10 -8.94 -3.87
N THR A 195 -17.42 -8.88 -2.72
CA THR A 195 -17.66 -9.83 -1.62
C THR A 195 -18.59 -9.24 -0.57
N ARG A 196 -19.38 -10.09 0.09
CA ARG A 196 -20.39 -9.70 1.09
C ARG A 196 -20.47 -10.75 2.20
N GLY A 197 -21.20 -10.41 3.27
CA GLY A 197 -21.48 -11.30 4.39
C GLY A 197 -20.47 -11.14 5.53
N GLU A 198 -20.62 -11.97 6.55
CA GLU A 198 -19.91 -11.86 7.82
C GLU A 198 -18.58 -12.63 7.77
N ARG A 199 -17.70 -12.24 6.84
CA ARG A 199 -16.42 -12.90 6.55
C ARG A 199 -15.35 -11.91 6.10
N GLN A 200 -14.11 -12.14 6.50
CA GLN A 200 -12.97 -11.28 6.17
C GLN A 200 -12.42 -11.59 4.77
N PHE A 201 -12.55 -10.65 3.84
CA PHE A 201 -11.97 -10.71 2.50
C PHE A 201 -10.94 -9.59 2.30
N GLY A 202 -9.77 -9.90 1.75
CA GLY A 202 -8.82 -8.85 1.33
C GLY A 202 -8.21 -8.03 2.49
N ALA A 203 -8.19 -8.60 3.70
CA ALA A 203 -7.31 -8.13 4.78
C ALA A 203 -5.83 -8.33 4.42
N GLY A 204 -5.53 -9.31 3.55
CA GLY A 204 -4.22 -9.53 2.94
C GLY A 204 -4.11 -9.00 1.51
N SER A 205 -3.08 -9.45 0.80
CA SER A 205 -2.91 -9.22 -0.64
C SER A 205 -3.95 -9.99 -1.47
N PHE A 206 -4.32 -9.43 -2.61
CA PHE A 206 -5.07 -10.14 -3.65
C PHE A 206 -4.53 -9.74 -5.03
N ALA A 207 -4.82 -10.55 -6.03
CA ALA A 207 -4.42 -10.31 -7.41
C ALA A 207 -5.60 -10.59 -8.36
N TRP A 208 -5.63 -9.91 -9.50
CA TRP A 208 -6.56 -10.26 -10.56
C TRP A 208 -6.11 -11.54 -11.25
N ALA A 209 -7.04 -12.46 -11.48
CA ALA A 209 -6.77 -13.58 -12.34
C ALA A 209 -6.59 -13.11 -13.81
N PRO A 210 -5.80 -13.82 -14.65
CA PRO A 210 -5.35 -13.30 -15.94
C PRO A 210 -6.47 -12.96 -16.93
N GLU A 211 -7.62 -13.65 -16.82
CA GLU A 211 -8.82 -13.39 -17.62
C GLU A 211 -9.56 -12.11 -17.20
N GLY A 212 -9.30 -11.61 -15.99
CA GLY A 212 -9.91 -10.38 -15.48
C GLY A 212 -11.36 -10.54 -15.04
N GLU A 213 -11.84 -11.76 -14.80
CA GLU A 213 -13.21 -12.05 -14.35
C GLU A 213 -13.26 -12.53 -12.90
N SER A 214 -12.11 -12.84 -12.31
CA SER A 214 -11.98 -13.26 -10.91
C SER A 214 -10.83 -12.54 -10.17
N LEU A 215 -10.88 -12.59 -8.85
CA LEU A 215 -9.79 -12.19 -7.95
C LEU A 215 -9.26 -13.40 -7.18
N ILE A 216 -7.94 -13.55 -7.10
CA ILE A 216 -7.27 -14.53 -6.24
C ILE A 216 -6.96 -13.85 -4.91
N VAL A 217 -7.44 -14.44 -3.82
CA VAL A 217 -7.43 -13.84 -2.49
C VAL A 217 -6.96 -14.88 -1.48
N ALA A 218 -5.98 -14.49 -0.65
CA ALA A 218 -5.72 -15.18 0.61
C ALA A 218 -6.70 -14.67 1.66
N ALA A 219 -7.57 -15.55 2.15
CA ALA A 219 -8.61 -15.19 3.12
C ALA A 219 -8.84 -16.31 4.13
N ASP A 220 -9.12 -15.91 5.37
CA ASP A 220 -9.68 -16.80 6.37
C ASP A 220 -11.20 -16.65 6.36
N LEU A 221 -11.89 -17.63 5.77
CA LEU A 221 -13.34 -17.66 5.67
C LEU A 221 -14.01 -18.52 6.76
N THR A 222 -13.26 -18.87 7.82
CA THR A 222 -13.82 -19.55 8.98
C THR A 222 -14.80 -18.64 9.73
N GLU A 223 -15.76 -19.26 10.41
CA GLU A 223 -16.73 -18.52 11.22
C GLU A 223 -16.04 -17.91 12.45
N GLY A 224 -16.31 -16.63 12.71
CA GLY A 224 -15.65 -15.89 13.80
C GLY A 224 -14.23 -15.41 13.47
N ALA A 225 -13.78 -15.52 12.22
CA ALA A 225 -12.49 -14.97 11.81
C ALA A 225 -12.47 -13.44 11.95
N GLU A 226 -11.56 -12.93 12.79
CA GLU A 226 -11.39 -11.49 13.03
C GLU A 226 -10.34 -10.87 12.11
N ILE A 227 -10.49 -9.57 11.84
CA ILE A 227 -9.46 -8.77 11.17
C ILE A 227 -8.17 -8.81 12.00
N TYR A 228 -7.04 -9.10 11.35
CA TYR A 228 -5.73 -9.29 11.99
C TYR A 228 -5.56 -10.54 12.87
N SER A 229 -6.52 -11.47 12.90
CA SER A 229 -6.29 -12.78 13.52
C SER A 229 -5.19 -13.56 12.79
N VAL A 230 -4.35 -14.27 13.54
CA VAL A 230 -3.30 -15.16 13.02
C VAL A 230 -3.94 -16.47 12.54
N GLY A 231 -4.83 -16.36 11.56
CA GLY A 231 -5.42 -17.50 10.87
C GLY A 231 -4.42 -18.14 9.89
N ASN A 232 -4.77 -19.33 9.41
CA ASN A 232 -4.13 -19.94 8.23
C ASN A 232 -5.03 -19.61 7.02
N PRO A 233 -4.76 -18.53 6.26
CA PRO A 233 -5.61 -18.17 5.14
C PRO A 233 -5.50 -19.23 4.04
N ASP A 234 -6.65 -19.75 3.60
CA ASP A 234 -6.76 -20.52 2.37
C ASP A 234 -6.73 -19.57 1.17
N VAL A 235 -6.41 -20.10 -0.01
CA VAL A 235 -6.44 -19.32 -1.26
C VAL A 235 -7.73 -19.60 -2.01
N TYR A 236 -8.48 -18.54 -2.29
CA TYR A 236 -9.74 -18.57 -2.99
C TYR A 236 -9.67 -17.78 -4.29
N GLU A 237 -10.33 -18.28 -5.31
CA GLU A 237 -10.76 -17.52 -6.47
C GLU A 237 -12.16 -16.96 -6.21
N ILE A 238 -12.32 -15.64 -6.31
CA ILE A 238 -13.59 -14.94 -6.12
C ILE A 238 -14.09 -14.49 -7.48
N ALA A 239 -15.20 -15.06 -7.94
CA ALA A 239 -15.82 -14.65 -9.20
C ALA A 239 -16.40 -13.23 -9.08
N LEU A 240 -16.12 -12.36 -10.05
CA LEU A 240 -16.62 -10.99 -10.00
C LEU A 240 -18.13 -10.89 -10.27
N ALA A 241 -18.72 -11.88 -10.94
CA ALA A 241 -20.13 -11.89 -11.33
C ALA A 241 -21.07 -11.91 -10.12
N ASP A 242 -20.77 -12.75 -9.12
CA ASP A 242 -21.62 -12.99 -7.96
C ASP A 242 -20.88 -12.90 -6.61
N GLY A 243 -19.54 -12.82 -6.62
CA GLY A 243 -18.72 -12.79 -5.41
C GLY A 243 -18.53 -14.17 -4.77
N SER A 244 -18.86 -15.26 -5.46
CA SER A 244 -18.74 -16.61 -4.93
C SER A 244 -17.27 -17.03 -4.76
N PRO A 245 -16.89 -17.56 -3.58
CA PRO A 245 -15.55 -18.09 -3.36
C PRO A 245 -15.41 -19.54 -3.84
N HIS A 246 -14.45 -19.80 -4.71
CA HIS A 246 -13.99 -21.13 -5.08
C HIS A 246 -12.61 -21.39 -4.47
N ARG A 247 -12.49 -22.37 -3.56
CA ARG A 247 -11.21 -22.68 -2.90
C ARG A 247 -10.27 -23.37 -3.88
N LEU A 248 -9.10 -22.79 -4.14
CA LEU A 248 -8.10 -23.33 -5.05
C LEU A 248 -7.19 -24.37 -4.38
N PHE A 249 -6.69 -24.08 -3.18
CA PHE A 249 -5.84 -25.00 -2.41
C PHE A 249 -5.84 -24.66 -0.92
N VAL A 250 -5.55 -25.68 -0.10
CA VAL A 250 -5.33 -25.58 1.35
C VAL A 250 -3.83 -25.51 1.58
N ARG A 251 -3.38 -24.54 2.38
CA ARG A 251 -1.96 -24.40 2.76
C ARG A 251 -1.82 -24.35 4.27
N GLU A 252 -0.82 -25.05 4.81
CA GLU A 252 -0.39 -24.84 6.19
C GLU A 252 0.58 -23.66 6.25
N GLY A 253 0.26 -22.64 7.06
CA GLY A 253 1.11 -21.48 7.32
C GLY A 253 0.62 -20.16 6.70
N PRO A 254 1.22 -19.01 7.10
CA PRO A 254 0.76 -17.69 6.68
C PRO A 254 1.06 -17.40 5.21
N VAL A 255 0.09 -16.85 4.48
CA VAL A 255 0.28 -16.29 3.13
C VAL A 255 0.50 -14.79 3.26
N VAL A 256 1.70 -14.33 2.89
CA VAL A 256 2.11 -12.93 3.07
C VAL A 256 1.92 -12.11 1.78
N ALA A 257 1.85 -12.76 0.61
CA ALA A 257 1.59 -12.11 -0.67
C ALA A 257 1.01 -13.10 -1.70
N CYS A 258 -0.03 -12.69 -2.41
CA CYS A 258 -0.51 -13.31 -3.64
C CYS A 258 0.00 -12.47 -4.81
N SER A 259 0.87 -13.05 -5.62
CA SER A 259 1.36 -12.44 -6.86
C SER A 259 1.26 -13.47 -7.98
N LEU A 260 0.85 -13.02 -9.17
CA LEU A 260 0.84 -13.84 -10.36
C LEU A 260 2.05 -13.48 -11.23
N ALA A 261 2.89 -14.47 -11.52
CA ALA A 261 3.92 -14.32 -12.54
C ALA A 261 3.28 -14.36 -13.94
N PRO A 262 3.72 -13.53 -14.91
CA PRO A 262 3.08 -13.39 -16.22
C PRO A 262 3.09 -14.67 -17.09
N HIS A 263 3.77 -15.75 -16.66
CA HIS A 263 3.88 -17.01 -17.41
C HIS A 263 3.70 -18.29 -16.60
N VAL A 264 3.28 -18.22 -15.33
CA VAL A 264 3.08 -19.43 -14.50
C VAL A 264 1.75 -19.34 -13.76
N ARG A 265 0.92 -20.39 -13.91
CA ARG A 265 -0.26 -20.58 -13.07
C ARG A 265 0.20 -20.72 -11.62
N TYR A 266 -0.14 -19.70 -10.82
CA TYR A 266 -0.05 -19.63 -9.36
C TYR A 266 1.36 -19.79 -8.76
N SER A 267 1.84 -18.75 -8.07
CA SER A 267 2.90 -18.86 -7.08
C SER A 267 2.43 -18.22 -5.78
N ALA A 268 2.45 -18.98 -4.69
CA ALA A 268 2.08 -18.54 -3.35
C ALA A 268 3.29 -18.59 -2.42
#